data_AF-X1GXP0-F1
#
_entry.id   AF-X1GXP0-F1
#
_cell.length_a   1.000
_cell.length_b   1.000
_cell.length_c   1.000
_cell.angle_alpha   90.00
_cell.angle_beta   90.00
_cell.angle_gamma   90.00
#
_symmetry.space_group_name_H-M   'P 1'
#
loop_
_entity.id
_entity.type
_entity.pdbx_description
1 polymer ?
#
loop_
_entity_poly.entity_id
_entity_poly.type
_entity_poly.pdbx_seq_one_letter_code
_entity_poly.pdbx_strand_id
1 'polypeptide(L)'
;TQRGILEMNDEQKNVKSSKYFCRECGHQFPKELVKRIEKGIQIFCENCGYKFLLEGVKFRELKEKDLKVKEKKELKEIKQPSPRKPKERKISQRGMVNINNVIQDINKLSYIILIIVSILSLLRIFQLNWIGNDLQFLSIIFESVALFIFGLRVAHFDKNYLAPLIKKGEYNKVGVSAIALGILGCIVYGAGVVLLIKGILLIIYITCDEKNQEFQGYDWGLLIKDSLNSISSYAGASIIILGFASFA
;
A
#
# COMPACT_ATOMS: atom_id res chain seq x y z
N THR A 1 -37.67 -12.72 -55.97
CA THR A 1 -37.41 -12.37 -54.56
C THR A 1 -35.99 -11.85 -54.44
N GLN A 2 -35.79 -10.55 -54.71
CA GLN A 2 -34.49 -9.87 -54.66
C GLN A 2 -34.31 -9.27 -53.25
N ARG A 3 -33.20 -9.59 -52.58
CA ARG A 3 -32.81 -8.99 -51.29
C ARG A 3 -32.01 -7.72 -51.57
N GLY A 4 -32.56 -6.58 -51.13
CA GLY A 4 -31.89 -5.29 -51.14
C GLY A 4 -30.74 -5.26 -50.14
N ILE A 5 -29.57 -4.90 -50.64
CA ILE A 5 -28.38 -4.55 -49.87
C ILE A 5 -28.57 -3.07 -49.50
N LEU A 6 -28.72 -2.78 -48.21
CA LEU A 6 -28.69 -1.43 -47.67
C LEU A 6 -27.23 -0.96 -47.70
N GLU A 7 -26.91 -0.12 -48.68
CA GLU A 7 -25.69 0.68 -48.71
C GLU A 7 -25.72 1.65 -47.53
N MET A 8 -24.82 1.46 -46.56
CA MET A 8 -24.49 2.45 -45.56
C MET A 8 -23.53 3.46 -46.19
N ASN A 9 -24.03 4.68 -46.43
CA ASN A 9 -23.22 5.82 -46.86
C ASN A 9 -22.18 6.18 -45.78
N ASP A 10 -20.91 5.94 -46.10
CA ASP A 10 -19.74 6.51 -45.42
C ASP A 10 -19.50 7.96 -45.89
N GLU A 11 -20.42 8.86 -45.54
CA GLU A 11 -20.10 10.29 -45.48
C GLU A 11 -19.65 10.61 -44.06
N GLN A 12 -18.36 10.40 -43.79
CA GLN A 12 -17.67 10.93 -42.62
C GLN A 12 -17.70 12.46 -42.68
N LYS A 13 -18.77 13.01 -42.08
CA LYS A 13 -18.91 14.41 -41.69
C LYS A 13 -17.62 14.88 -41.01
N ASN A 14 -17.06 15.94 -41.57
CA ASN A 14 -16.12 16.82 -40.91
C ASN A 14 -16.87 17.56 -39.78
N VAL A 15 -17.13 16.86 -38.66
CA VAL A 15 -17.88 17.40 -37.52
C VAL A 15 -16.98 18.39 -36.78
N LYS A 16 -17.15 19.69 -37.09
CA LYS A 16 -16.66 20.78 -36.22
C LYS A 16 -17.12 20.46 -34.80
N SER A 17 -16.16 20.28 -33.89
CA SER A 17 -16.46 19.97 -32.50
C SER A 17 -17.10 21.18 -31.82
N SER A 18 -18.42 21.16 -31.71
CA SER A 18 -19.20 22.17 -31.00
C SER A 18 -18.76 22.23 -29.54
N LYS A 19 -18.32 23.40 -29.07
CA LYS A 19 -18.06 23.65 -27.64
C LYS A 19 -19.36 24.14 -26.99
N TYR A 20 -19.77 23.49 -25.91
CA TYR A 20 -20.95 23.87 -25.12
C TYR A 20 -20.52 24.43 -23.76
N PHE A 21 -21.21 25.48 -23.31
CA PHE A 21 -20.95 26.17 -22.04
C PHE A 21 -22.23 26.19 -21.20
N CYS A 22 -22.08 26.11 -19.87
CA CYS A 22 -23.20 26.27 -18.94
C CYS A 22 -23.71 27.71 -18.97
N ARG A 23 -25.02 27.92 -19.13
CA ARG A 23 -25.62 29.27 -19.13
C ARG A 23 -25.51 29.97 -17.77
N GLU A 24 -25.54 29.22 -16.66
CA GLU A 24 -25.50 29.79 -15.31
C GLU A 24 -24.09 30.16 -14.83
N CYS A 25 -23.10 29.27 -15.01
CA CYS A 25 -21.76 29.48 -14.44
C CYS A 25 -20.64 29.63 -15.49
N GLY A 26 -20.96 29.55 -16.78
CA GLY A 26 -19.97 29.65 -17.86
C GLY A 26 -19.01 28.45 -17.99
N HIS A 27 -19.15 27.42 -17.15
CA HIS A 27 -18.28 26.25 -17.20
C HIS A 27 -18.38 25.51 -18.54
N GLN A 28 -17.24 25.18 -19.15
CA GLN A 28 -17.18 24.45 -20.41
C GLN A 28 -17.38 22.96 -20.17
N PHE A 29 -18.32 22.33 -20.87
CA PHE A 29 -18.58 20.90 -20.70
C PHE A 29 -17.44 20.04 -21.26
N PRO A 30 -17.00 18.99 -20.53
CA PRO A 30 -16.04 18.02 -21.04
C PRO A 30 -16.58 17.27 -22.25
N LYS A 31 -15.67 16.79 -23.13
CA LYS A 31 -16.02 16.12 -24.40
C LYS A 31 -17.00 14.95 -24.25
N GLU A 32 -17.00 14.29 -23.09
CA GLU A 32 -17.89 13.19 -22.76
C GLU A 32 -19.35 13.63 -22.60
N LEU A 33 -19.58 14.75 -21.91
CA LEU A 33 -20.91 15.35 -21.74
C LEU A 33 -21.41 15.96 -23.04
N VAL A 34 -20.52 16.55 -23.85
CA VAL A 34 -20.87 17.06 -25.19
C VAL A 34 -21.50 15.97 -26.06
N LYS A 35 -20.91 14.78 -26.09
CA LYS A 35 -21.48 13.62 -26.82
C LYS A 35 -22.86 13.20 -26.31
N ARG A 36 -23.18 13.47 -25.04
CA ARG A 36 -24.51 13.18 -24.46
C ARG A 36 -25.52 14.26 -24.85
N ILE A 37 -25.12 15.53 -24.83
CA ILE A 37 -25.94 16.66 -25.31
C ILE A 37 -26.35 16.42 -26.77
N GLU A 38 -25.40 16.05 -27.62
CA GLU A 38 -25.64 15.76 -29.05
C GLU A 38 -26.60 14.58 -29.27
N LYS A 39 -26.68 13.65 -28.31
CA LYS A 39 -27.64 12.54 -28.31
C LYS A 39 -29.01 12.92 -27.73
N GLY A 40 -29.23 14.18 -27.37
CA GLY A 40 -30.48 14.66 -26.75
C GLY A 40 -30.71 14.11 -25.33
N ILE A 41 -29.63 13.74 -24.64
CA ILE A 41 -29.69 13.27 -23.25
C ILE A 41 -29.64 14.47 -22.31
N GLN A 42 -30.57 14.51 -21.34
CA GLN A 42 -30.52 15.52 -20.30
C GLN A 42 -29.26 15.36 -19.44
N ILE A 43 -28.49 16.45 -19.31
CA ILE A 43 -27.33 16.53 -18.41
C ILE A 43 -27.50 17.69 -17.43
N PHE A 44 -26.72 17.64 -16.36
CA PHE A 44 -26.57 18.68 -15.35
C PHE A 44 -25.13 19.18 -15.36
N CYS A 45 -24.92 20.45 -15.01
CA CYS A 45 -23.58 21.01 -14.89
C CYS A 45 -22.86 20.40 -13.68
N GLU A 46 -21.63 19.91 -13.86
CA GLU A 46 -20.82 19.33 -12.78
C GLU A 46 -20.38 20.38 -11.75
N ASN A 47 -20.31 21.65 -12.14
CA ASN A 47 -19.87 22.74 -11.27
C ASN A 47 -21.02 23.34 -10.44
N CYS A 48 -22.15 23.68 -11.07
CA CYS A 48 -23.27 24.36 -10.39
C CYS A 48 -24.54 23.51 -10.23
N GLY A 49 -24.58 22.28 -10.76
CA GLY A 49 -25.75 21.40 -10.69
C GLY A 49 -26.92 21.79 -11.60
N TYR A 50 -26.85 22.92 -12.32
CA TYR A 50 -27.98 23.40 -13.11
C TYR A 50 -28.26 22.55 -14.36
N LYS A 51 -29.55 22.43 -14.71
CA LYS A 51 -30.03 21.64 -15.86
C LYS A 51 -29.63 22.31 -17.17
N PHE A 52 -28.96 21.59 -18.07
CA PHE A 52 -28.60 22.14 -19.38
C PHE A 52 -29.84 22.29 -20.28
N LEU A 53 -30.03 23.48 -20.85
CA LEU A 53 -31.13 23.82 -21.76
C LEU A 53 -30.56 24.36 -23.08
N LEU A 54 -31.09 23.85 -24.19
CA LEU A 54 -30.73 24.26 -25.54
C LEU A 54 -32.03 24.56 -26.29
N GLU A 55 -32.15 25.76 -26.82
CA GLU A 55 -33.35 26.20 -27.54
C GLU A 55 -33.64 25.28 -28.73
N GLY A 56 -34.89 24.85 -28.85
CA GLY A 56 -35.35 23.95 -29.91
C GLY A 56 -35.08 22.45 -29.68
N VAL A 57 -34.37 22.05 -28.62
CA VAL A 57 -34.08 20.63 -28.34
C VAL A 57 -34.85 20.14 -27.11
N LYS A 58 -35.71 19.14 -27.30
CA LYS A 58 -36.37 18.42 -26.20
C LYS A 58 -35.46 17.28 -25.73
N PHE A 59 -34.83 17.47 -24.58
CA PHE A 59 -34.01 16.43 -23.94
C PHE A 59 -34.87 15.31 -23.36
N ARG A 60 -34.42 14.06 -23.51
CA ARG A 60 -35.04 12.91 -22.83
C ARG A 60 -34.42 12.75 -21.45
N GLU A 61 -35.26 12.62 -20.43
CA GLU A 61 -34.82 12.24 -19.10
C GLU A 61 -34.36 10.78 -19.11
N LEU A 62 -33.18 10.54 -18.54
CA LEU A 62 -32.64 9.20 -18.46
C LEU A 62 -33.46 8.38 -17.47
N LYS A 63 -34.15 7.36 -17.96
CA LYS A 63 -34.82 6.39 -17.09
C LYS A 63 -33.76 5.48 -16.48
N GLU A 64 -33.86 5.20 -15.18
CA GLU A 64 -32.89 4.39 -14.43
C GLU A 64 -32.64 3.00 -15.05
N LYS A 65 -33.62 2.47 -15.79
CA LYS A 65 -33.53 1.19 -16.50
C LYS A 65 -32.50 1.22 -17.64
N ASP A 66 -32.30 2.36 -18.29
CA ASP A 66 -31.35 2.50 -19.41
C ASP A 66 -29.89 2.61 -18.92
N LEU A 67 -29.66 3.12 -17.70
CA LEU A 67 -28.33 3.16 -17.07
C LEU A 67 -27.77 1.75 -16.84
N LYS A 68 -28.59 0.86 -16.28
CA LYS A 68 -28.16 -0.51 -15.92
C LYS A 68 -27.84 -1.38 -17.15
N VAL A 69 -28.46 -1.11 -18.29
CA VAL A 69 -28.20 -1.84 -19.55
C VAL A 69 -26.94 -1.32 -20.25
N LYS A 70 -26.66 -0.01 -20.15
CA LYS A 70 -25.52 0.62 -20.81
C LYS A 70 -24.19 0.37 -20.08
N GLU A 71 -24.18 0.39 -18.75
CA GLU A 71 -22.99 -0.01 -17.98
C GLU A 71 -22.55 -1.42 -18.35
N LYS A 72 -23.48 -2.38 -18.52
CA LYS A 72 -23.15 -3.75 -18.96
C LYS A 72 -22.60 -3.85 -20.39
N LYS A 73 -22.88 -2.89 -21.27
CA LYS A 73 -22.38 -2.89 -22.67
C LYS A 73 -21.07 -2.11 -22.80
N GLU A 74 -20.92 -0.97 -22.13
CA GLU A 74 -19.68 -0.20 -22.12
C GLU A 74 -18.55 -0.95 -21.38
N LEU A 75 -18.87 -1.75 -20.36
CA LEU A 75 -17.92 -2.67 -19.72
C LEU A 75 -17.43 -3.80 -20.67
N LYS A 76 -18.17 -4.09 -21.76
CA LYS A 76 -17.77 -5.09 -22.77
C LYS A 76 -16.95 -4.49 -23.91
N GLU A 77 -17.14 -3.20 -24.24
CA GLU A 77 -16.45 -2.53 -25.35
C GLU A 77 -15.15 -1.82 -24.92
N ILE A 78 -14.94 -1.52 -23.64
CA ILE A 78 -13.62 -1.11 -23.09
C ILE A 78 -12.73 -2.35 -22.84
N LYS A 79 -12.97 -3.46 -23.54
CA LYS A 79 -11.92 -4.45 -23.79
C LYS A 79 -11.08 -3.99 -24.98
N GLN A 80 -10.31 -2.91 -24.75
CA GLN A 80 -9.09 -2.68 -25.52
C GLN A 80 -8.27 -3.99 -25.54
N PRO A 81 -7.50 -4.26 -26.60
CA PRO A 81 -6.56 -5.37 -26.60
C PRO A 81 -5.66 -5.20 -25.38
N SER A 82 -5.88 -6.03 -24.36
CA SER A 82 -5.16 -5.92 -23.11
C SER A 82 -3.67 -5.96 -23.44
N PRO A 83 -2.83 -5.08 -22.85
CA PRO A 83 -1.38 -5.23 -22.95
C PRO A 83 -1.07 -6.70 -22.69
N ARG A 84 -0.31 -7.31 -23.62
CA ARG A 84 0.01 -8.76 -23.64
C ARG A 84 0.12 -9.25 -22.20
N LYS A 85 -0.86 -10.07 -21.76
CA LYS A 85 -0.85 -10.64 -20.41
C LYS A 85 0.55 -11.17 -20.17
N PRO A 86 1.31 -10.62 -19.20
CA PRO A 86 2.64 -11.12 -18.91
C PRO A 86 2.51 -12.62 -18.71
N LYS A 87 3.32 -13.38 -19.47
CA LYS A 87 3.34 -14.84 -19.47
C LYS A 87 3.35 -15.29 -18.00
N GLU A 88 2.21 -15.76 -17.50
CA GLU A 88 2.03 -16.17 -16.11
C GLU A 88 3.08 -17.24 -15.83
N ARG A 89 4.16 -16.84 -15.14
CA ARG A 89 5.09 -17.80 -14.56
C ARG A 89 4.29 -18.44 -13.44
N LYS A 90 3.71 -19.62 -13.72
CA LYS A 90 3.11 -20.50 -12.72
C LYS A 90 4.18 -20.85 -11.69
N ILE A 91 4.43 -19.95 -10.74
CA ILE A 91 5.12 -20.28 -9.51
C ILE A 91 4.21 -21.32 -8.87
N SER A 92 4.74 -22.54 -8.74
CA SER A 92 3.99 -23.68 -8.21
C SER A 92 3.35 -23.28 -6.88
N GLN A 93 2.03 -23.48 -6.74
CA GLN A 93 1.31 -23.24 -5.48
C GLN A 93 2.00 -23.90 -4.28
N ARG A 94 2.71 -25.01 -4.51
CA ARG A 94 3.52 -25.70 -3.50
C ARG A 94 4.66 -24.83 -2.96
N GLY A 95 5.29 -24.00 -3.79
CA GLY A 95 6.34 -23.06 -3.36
C GLY A 95 5.82 -21.97 -2.44
N MET A 96 4.63 -21.43 -2.74
CA MET A 96 3.95 -20.43 -1.90
C MET A 96 3.63 -20.94 -0.50
N VAL A 97 3.17 -22.19 -0.38
CA VAL A 97 2.90 -22.83 0.92
C VAL A 97 4.19 -22.98 1.74
N ASN A 98 5.30 -23.34 1.11
CA ASN A 98 6.58 -23.48 1.80
C ASN A 98 7.09 -22.13 2.33
N ILE A 99 7.03 -21.06 1.53
CA ILE A 99 7.47 -19.73 1.97
C ILE A 99 6.63 -19.23 3.15
N ASN A 100 5.31 -19.46 3.10
CA ASN A 100 4.41 -19.10 4.18
C ASN A 100 4.79 -19.76 5.51
N ASN A 101 5.10 -21.07 5.49
CA ASN A 101 5.54 -21.79 6.68
C ASN A 101 6.87 -21.24 7.21
N VAL A 102 7.84 -20.97 6.33
CA VAL A 102 9.12 -20.36 6.70
C VAL A 102 8.93 -18.98 7.34
N ILE A 103 8.03 -18.15 6.82
CA ILE A 103 7.70 -16.85 7.42
C ILE A 103 7.14 -17.02 8.83
N GLN A 104 6.26 -18.00 9.05
CA GLN A 104 5.70 -18.26 10.37
C GLN A 104 6.73 -18.78 11.38
N ASP A 105 7.66 -19.62 10.94
CA ASP A 105 8.73 -20.14 11.79
C ASP A 105 9.73 -19.04 12.16
N ILE A 106 10.14 -18.23 11.17
CA ILE A 106 10.99 -17.05 11.41
C ILE A 106 10.28 -16.05 12.33
N ASN A 107 8.96 -15.88 12.21
CA ASN A 107 8.21 -15.00 13.10
C ASN A 107 8.33 -15.44 14.58
N LYS A 108 8.22 -16.74 14.87
CA LYS A 108 8.41 -17.26 16.24
C LYS A 108 9.86 -17.10 16.71
N LEU A 109 10.82 -17.42 15.84
CA LEU A 109 12.25 -17.37 16.14
C LEU A 109 12.76 -15.93 16.36
N SER A 110 12.25 -14.97 15.58
CA SER A 110 12.64 -13.55 15.67
C SER A 110 12.38 -12.95 17.05
N TYR A 111 11.22 -13.22 17.64
CA TYR A 111 10.89 -12.78 18.99
C TYR A 111 11.84 -13.38 20.05
N ILE A 112 12.12 -14.68 19.96
CA ILE A 112 12.99 -15.38 20.92
C ILE A 112 14.41 -14.81 20.85
N ILE A 113 14.96 -14.63 19.65
CA ILE A 113 16.31 -14.07 19.46
C ILE A 113 16.40 -12.66 20.03
N LEU A 114 15.42 -11.80 19.77
CA LEU A 114 15.41 -10.43 20.32
C LEU A 114 15.41 -10.42 21.84
N ILE A 115 14.61 -11.27 22.48
CA ILE A 115 14.58 -11.40 23.95
C ILE A 115 15.93 -11.89 24.48
N ILE A 116 16.51 -12.94 23.87
CA ILE A 116 17.81 -13.49 24.29
C ILE A 116 18.90 -12.41 24.19
N VAL A 117 19.03 -11.75 23.04
CA VAL A 117 20.06 -10.71 22.84
C VAL A 117 19.83 -9.54 23.80
N SER A 118 18.58 -9.16 24.07
CA SER A 118 18.27 -8.14 25.08
C SER A 118 18.76 -8.57 26.46
N ILE A 119 18.49 -9.81 26.90
CA ILE A 119 18.97 -10.31 28.20
C ILE A 119 20.51 -10.37 28.24
N LEU A 120 21.15 -10.84 27.15
CA LEU A 120 22.61 -10.87 27.04
C LEU A 120 23.24 -9.47 27.18
N SER A 121 22.56 -8.41 26.75
CA SER A 121 23.05 -7.03 26.92
C SER A 121 23.15 -6.60 28.40
N LEU A 122 22.32 -7.17 29.29
CA LEU A 122 22.41 -6.95 30.73
C LEU A 122 23.57 -7.74 31.35
N LEU A 123 23.89 -8.93 30.81
CA LEU A 123 25.00 -9.74 31.33
C LEU A 123 26.36 -9.04 31.20
N ARG A 124 26.49 -8.08 30.28
CA ARG A 124 27.67 -7.22 30.13
C ARG A 124 28.00 -6.47 31.43
N ILE A 125 27.00 -6.11 32.25
CA ILE A 125 27.20 -5.41 33.53
C ILE A 125 28.06 -6.26 34.49
N PHE A 126 27.82 -7.58 34.54
CA PHE A 126 28.57 -8.47 35.44
C PHE A 126 30.04 -8.64 35.04
N GLN A 127 30.35 -8.55 33.74
CA GLN A 127 31.73 -8.68 33.25
C GLN A 127 32.62 -7.50 33.66
N LEU A 128 32.03 -6.35 33.96
CA LEU A 128 32.74 -5.10 34.23
C LEU A 128 32.97 -4.81 35.72
N ASN A 129 32.34 -5.55 36.62
CA ASN A 129 32.57 -5.45 38.07
C ASN A 129 34.05 -5.67 38.49
N TRP A 130 34.91 -6.10 37.57
CA TRP A 130 36.33 -6.31 37.80
C TRP A 130 37.20 -5.06 37.54
N ILE A 131 36.68 -4.05 36.82
CA ILE A 131 37.45 -2.88 36.40
C ILE A 131 37.11 -1.70 37.33
N GLY A 132 37.99 -1.39 38.28
CA GLY A 132 37.76 -0.47 39.42
C GLY A 132 37.61 1.02 39.11
N ASN A 133 37.02 1.41 37.98
CA ASN A 133 36.71 2.80 37.65
C ASN A 133 35.20 3.08 37.83
N ASP A 134 34.83 3.74 38.93
CA ASP A 134 33.42 3.98 39.31
C ASP A 134 32.59 4.74 38.26
N LEU A 135 33.18 5.74 37.59
CA LEU A 135 32.47 6.54 36.57
C LEU A 135 32.20 5.77 35.27
N GLN A 136 33.16 4.95 34.83
CA GLN A 136 33.00 4.13 33.62
C GLN A 136 31.99 2.99 33.86
N PHE A 137 31.91 2.52 35.11
CA PHE A 137 30.94 1.50 35.47
C PHE A 137 29.49 2.01 35.35
N LEU A 138 29.22 3.24 35.80
CA LEU A 138 27.89 3.86 35.71
C LEU A 138 27.41 4.07 34.26
N SER A 139 28.27 4.60 33.38
CA SER A 139 27.89 4.82 31.97
C SER A 139 27.56 3.51 31.25
N ILE A 140 28.30 2.44 31.54
CA ILE A 140 28.03 1.13 30.94
C ILE A 140 26.74 0.50 31.48
N ILE A 141 26.44 0.66 32.78
CA ILE A 141 25.12 0.25 33.31
C ILE A 141 24.01 0.97 32.57
N PHE A 142 24.14 2.28 32.40
CA PHE A 142 23.10 3.09 31.77
C PHE A 142 22.92 2.71 30.29
N GLU A 143 24.01 2.51 29.55
CA GLU A 143 24.00 2.01 28.17
C GLU A 143 23.33 0.62 28.07
N SER A 144 23.74 -0.33 28.92
CA SER A 144 23.17 -1.69 28.95
C SER A 144 21.68 -1.70 29.28
N VAL A 145 21.24 -0.88 30.25
CA VAL A 145 19.82 -0.76 30.61
C VAL A 145 19.02 -0.12 29.47
N ALA A 146 19.54 0.93 28.84
CA ALA A 146 18.89 1.57 27.70
C ALA A 146 18.74 0.61 26.51
N LEU A 147 19.79 -0.13 26.17
CA LEU A 147 19.77 -1.16 25.12
C LEU A 147 18.78 -2.29 25.45
N PHE A 148 18.73 -2.74 26.71
CA PHE A 148 17.76 -3.74 27.16
C PHE A 148 16.31 -3.25 26.99
N ILE A 149 16.00 -2.04 27.46
CA ILE A 149 14.66 -1.45 27.33
C ILE A 149 14.29 -1.29 25.84
N PHE A 150 15.24 -0.84 25.02
CA PHE A 150 15.03 -0.70 23.59
C PHE A 150 14.81 -2.05 22.89
N GLY A 151 15.59 -3.08 23.22
CA GLY A 151 15.40 -4.44 22.71
C GLY A 151 14.05 -5.04 23.10
N LEU A 152 13.62 -4.86 24.36
CA LEU A 152 12.28 -5.25 24.81
C LEU A 152 11.17 -4.51 24.08
N ARG A 153 11.35 -3.21 23.84
CA ARG A 153 10.43 -2.40 23.03
C ARG A 153 10.31 -2.97 21.62
N VAL A 154 11.42 -3.24 20.94
CA VAL A 154 11.39 -3.84 19.59
C VAL A 154 10.69 -5.20 19.60
N ALA A 155 11.01 -6.06 20.57
CA ALA A 155 10.36 -7.38 20.71
C ALA A 155 8.85 -7.28 21.01
N HIS A 156 8.45 -6.30 21.84
CA HIS A 156 7.05 -6.04 22.14
C HIS A 156 6.28 -5.58 20.90
N PHE A 157 6.86 -4.69 20.10
CA PHE A 157 6.26 -4.25 18.85
C PHE A 157 6.12 -5.40 17.86
N ASP A 158 7.16 -6.23 17.70
CA ASP A 158 7.09 -7.41 16.83
C ASP A 158 5.98 -8.38 17.25
N LYS A 159 5.86 -8.68 18.55
CA LYS A 159 4.85 -9.59 19.08
C LYS A 159 3.42 -9.04 18.98
N ASN A 160 3.22 -7.75 19.26
CA ASN A 160 1.87 -7.17 19.38
C ASN A 160 1.34 -6.57 18.08
N TYR A 161 2.21 -6.14 17.17
CA TYR A 161 1.81 -5.54 15.91
C TYR A 161 2.09 -6.47 14.72
N LEU A 162 3.33 -6.93 14.53
CA LEU A 162 3.71 -7.71 13.34
C LEU A 162 3.16 -9.14 13.39
N ALA A 163 3.39 -9.87 14.49
CA ALA A 163 2.98 -11.26 14.62
C ALA A 163 1.47 -11.52 14.40
N PRO A 164 0.52 -10.74 14.93
CA PRO A 164 -0.90 -10.99 14.68
C PRO A 164 -1.30 -10.71 13.23
N LEU A 165 -0.73 -9.69 12.58
CA LEU A 165 -1.00 -9.39 11.18
C LEU A 165 -0.44 -10.47 10.25
N ILE A 166 0.77 -10.98 10.55
CA ILE A 166 1.36 -12.14 9.86
C ILE A 166 0.48 -13.38 10.02
N LYS A 167 -0.03 -13.64 11.24
CA LYS A 167 -0.95 -14.77 11.48
C LYS A 167 -2.27 -14.65 10.71
N LYS A 168 -2.77 -13.42 10.50
CA LYS A 168 -3.97 -13.14 9.70
C LYS A 168 -3.71 -13.19 8.19
N GLY A 169 -2.46 -13.30 7.74
CA GLY A 169 -2.09 -13.28 6.33
C GLY A 169 -2.13 -11.88 5.70
N GLU A 170 -2.23 -10.81 6.49
CA GLU A 170 -2.26 -9.42 6.02
C GLU A 170 -0.84 -8.90 5.74
N TYR A 171 -0.09 -9.61 4.88
CA TYR A 171 1.35 -9.37 4.66
C TYR A 171 1.65 -7.99 4.06
N ASN A 172 0.76 -7.49 3.21
CA ASN A 172 0.84 -6.18 2.57
C ASN A 172 1.04 -5.02 3.57
N LYS A 173 0.42 -5.10 4.76
CA LYS A 173 0.51 -4.04 5.78
C LYS A 173 1.78 -4.11 6.62
N VAL A 174 2.46 -5.26 6.65
CA VAL A 174 3.58 -5.52 7.57
C VAL A 174 4.94 -5.59 6.91
N GLY A 175 5.04 -5.86 5.61
CA GLY A 175 6.32 -6.05 4.93
C GLY A 175 7.30 -4.88 5.15
N VAL A 176 6.86 -3.66 4.84
CA VAL A 176 7.68 -2.43 5.02
C VAL A 176 7.98 -2.19 6.50
N SER A 177 6.97 -2.37 7.36
CA SER A 177 7.10 -2.15 8.80
C SER A 177 8.12 -3.09 9.45
N ALA A 178 8.16 -4.35 9.00
CA ALA A 178 9.13 -5.34 9.46
C ALA A 178 10.56 -4.98 9.04
N ILE A 179 10.77 -4.44 7.83
CA ILE A 179 12.09 -3.97 7.39
C ILE A 179 12.56 -2.78 8.23
N ALA A 180 11.72 -1.75 8.36
CA ALA A 180 12.07 -0.57 9.12
C ALA A 180 12.35 -0.89 10.60
N LEU A 181 11.54 -1.77 11.22
CA LEU A 181 11.80 -2.26 12.57
C LEU A 181 13.08 -3.12 12.63
N GLY A 182 13.39 -3.88 11.58
CA GLY A 182 14.64 -4.63 11.46
C GLY A 182 15.87 -3.73 11.44
N ILE A 183 15.84 -2.63 10.68
CA ILE A 183 16.91 -1.61 10.68
C ILE A 183 17.11 -1.04 12.09
N LEU A 184 16.02 -0.68 12.78
CA LEU A 184 16.09 -0.20 14.16
C LEU A 184 16.64 -1.26 15.12
N GLY A 185 16.21 -2.51 14.97
CA GLY A 185 16.67 -3.63 15.78
C GLY A 185 18.15 -3.96 15.59
N CYS A 186 18.79 -3.54 14.50
CA CYS A 186 20.23 -3.73 14.28
C CYS A 186 21.08 -2.96 15.31
N ILE A 187 20.55 -1.91 15.92
CA ILE A 187 21.20 -1.18 17.02
C ILE A 187 21.43 -2.09 18.24
N VAL A 188 20.58 -3.11 18.43
CA VAL A 188 20.71 -4.09 19.53
C VAL A 188 21.62 -5.24 19.08
N TYR A 189 22.93 -4.97 19.01
CA TYR A 189 23.95 -5.98 18.67
C TYR A 189 23.67 -6.78 17.39
N GLY A 190 23.04 -6.16 16.38
CA GLY A 190 22.70 -6.82 15.13
C GLY A 190 21.53 -7.82 15.19
N ALA A 191 20.79 -7.91 16.31
CA ALA A 191 19.63 -8.79 16.42
C ALA A 191 18.54 -8.48 15.36
N GLY A 192 18.47 -7.23 14.90
CA GLY A 192 17.58 -6.80 13.83
C GLY A 192 17.77 -7.49 12.48
N VAL A 193 18.91 -8.16 12.23
CA VAL A 193 19.13 -8.90 10.98
C VAL A 193 18.07 -9.99 10.76
N VAL A 194 17.62 -10.65 11.84
CA VAL A 194 16.57 -11.68 11.75
C VAL A 194 15.22 -11.06 11.33
N LEU A 195 14.90 -9.87 11.84
CA LEU A 195 13.73 -9.10 11.43
C LEU A 195 13.84 -8.59 10.00
N LEU A 196 15.04 -8.21 9.54
CA LEU A 196 15.29 -7.82 8.16
C LEU A 196 15.04 -8.99 7.20
N ILE A 197 15.59 -10.17 7.50
CA ILE A 197 15.36 -11.38 6.69
C ILE A 197 13.86 -11.69 6.61
N LYS A 198 13.15 -11.59 7.74
CA LYS A 198 11.69 -11.72 7.80
C LYS A 198 10.97 -10.70 6.92
N GLY A 199 11.36 -9.43 6.99
CA GLY A 199 10.79 -8.35 6.18
C GLY A 199 11.02 -8.55 4.68
N ILE A 200 12.23 -8.96 4.29
CA ILE A 200 12.57 -9.28 2.89
C ILE A 200 11.73 -10.45 2.38
N LEU A 201 11.59 -11.53 3.17
CA LEU A 201 10.74 -12.67 2.81
C LEU A 201 9.27 -12.28 2.63
N LEU A 202 8.75 -11.39 3.49
CA LEU A 202 7.40 -10.84 3.35
C LEU A 202 7.24 -10.07 2.03
N ILE A 203 8.19 -9.21 1.66
CA ILE A 203 8.13 -8.48 0.38
C ILE A 203 8.20 -9.43 -0.82
N ILE A 204 9.08 -10.44 -0.78
CA ILE A 204 9.15 -11.46 -1.83
C ILE A 204 7.81 -12.18 -1.95
N TYR A 205 7.21 -12.57 -0.82
CA TYR A 205 5.91 -13.22 -0.80
C TYR A 205 4.81 -12.33 -1.41
N ILE A 206 4.70 -11.06 -0.99
CA ILE A 206 3.70 -10.12 -1.50
C ILE A 206 3.86 -9.91 -3.01
N THR A 207 5.11 -9.79 -3.49
CA THR A 207 5.40 -9.54 -4.91
C THR A 207 5.11 -10.77 -5.78
N CYS A 208 5.28 -11.97 -5.23
CA CYS A 208 5.00 -13.23 -5.94
C CYS A 208 3.53 -13.67 -5.85
N ASP A 209 2.75 -13.15 -4.90
CA ASP A 209 1.34 -13.51 -4.75
C ASP A 209 0.48 -12.82 -5.81
N GLU A 210 -0.06 -13.60 -6.74
CA GLU A 210 -0.91 -13.13 -7.84
C GLU A 210 -2.16 -12.38 -7.34
N LYS A 211 -2.63 -12.69 -6.12
CA LYS A 211 -3.77 -11.99 -5.50
C LYS A 211 -3.48 -10.53 -5.19
N ASN A 212 -2.21 -10.16 -5.06
CA ASN A 212 -1.78 -8.79 -4.79
C ASN A 212 -1.33 -8.04 -6.05
N GLN A 213 -1.51 -8.59 -7.26
CA GLN A 213 -1.12 -7.91 -8.50
C GLN A 213 -1.99 -6.70 -8.87
N GLU A 214 -3.13 -6.49 -8.20
CA GLU A 214 -3.92 -5.27 -8.36
C GLU A 214 -3.34 -4.05 -7.63
N PHE A 215 -2.30 -4.22 -6.80
CA PHE A 215 -1.66 -3.10 -6.10
C PHE A 215 -0.97 -2.17 -7.11
N GLN A 216 -1.56 -0.99 -7.33
CA GLN A 216 -0.91 0.06 -8.09
C GLN A 216 0.25 0.61 -7.26
N GLY A 217 1.30 1.13 -7.93
CA GLY A 217 2.46 1.70 -7.23
C GLY A 217 2.09 2.84 -6.25
N TYR A 218 0.94 3.49 -6.47
CA TYR A 218 0.37 4.46 -5.55
C TYR A 218 0.07 3.86 -4.15
N ASP A 219 -0.51 2.66 -4.10
CA ASP A 219 -0.87 1.98 -2.85
C ASP A 219 0.37 1.58 -2.06
N TRP A 220 1.45 1.19 -2.76
CA TRP A 220 2.75 0.97 -2.14
C TRP A 220 3.30 2.23 -1.48
N GLY A 221 3.18 3.39 -2.15
CA GLY A 221 3.58 4.67 -1.59
C GLY A 221 2.78 5.01 -0.32
N LEU A 222 1.48 4.73 -0.32
CA LEU A 222 0.62 4.93 0.85
C LEU A 222 1.02 4.02 2.01
N LEU A 223 1.25 2.72 1.74
CA LEU A 223 1.71 1.75 2.73
C LEU A 223 3.06 2.12 3.34
N ILE A 224 4.00 2.59 2.52
CA ILE A 224 5.31 3.08 3.00
C ILE A 224 5.10 4.30 3.89
N LYS A 225 4.28 5.26 3.48
CA LYS A 225 4.00 6.47 4.26
C LYS A 225 3.39 6.13 5.62
N ASP A 226 2.38 5.27 5.66
CA ASP A 226 1.71 4.87 6.90
C ASP A 226 2.64 4.08 7.83
N SER A 227 3.43 3.17 7.24
CA SER A 227 4.46 2.43 7.96
C SER A 227 5.50 3.36 8.56
N LEU A 228 6.06 4.29 7.77
CA LEU A 228 7.03 5.28 8.24
C LEU A 228 6.46 6.18 9.32
N ASN A 229 5.20 6.60 9.22
CA ASN A 229 4.58 7.44 10.25
C ASN A 229 4.44 6.70 11.59
N SER A 230 3.96 5.45 11.53
CA SER A 230 3.82 4.60 12.73
C SER A 230 5.18 4.31 13.38
N ILE A 231 6.21 4.07 12.56
CA ILE A 231 7.56 3.75 13.04
C ILE A 231 8.31 5.01 13.46
N SER A 232 8.07 6.16 12.82
CA SER A 232 8.75 7.42 13.14
C SER A 232 8.54 7.83 14.60
N SER A 233 7.29 7.73 15.08
CA SER A 233 7.02 8.02 16.50
C SER A 233 7.77 7.06 17.43
N TYR A 234 7.87 5.78 17.05
CA TYR A 234 8.58 4.75 17.82
C TYR A 234 10.10 4.94 17.79
N ALA A 235 10.66 5.19 16.62
CA ALA A 235 12.06 5.42 16.36
C ALA A 235 12.54 6.70 17.04
N GLY A 236 11.77 7.79 16.96
CA GLY A 236 12.08 9.05 17.61
C GLY A 236 12.20 8.90 19.13
N ALA A 237 11.22 8.26 19.77
CA ALA A 237 11.28 7.97 21.20
C ALA A 237 12.51 7.11 21.57
N SER A 238 12.82 6.13 20.73
CA SER A 238 13.95 5.22 20.95
C SER A 238 15.31 5.91 20.80
N ILE A 239 15.46 6.77 19.79
CA ILE A 239 16.67 7.56 19.56
C ILE A 239 16.91 8.53 20.71
N ILE A 240 15.87 9.14 21.26
CA ILE A 240 15.99 10.03 22.42
C ILE A 240 16.49 9.26 23.64
N ILE A 241 15.93 8.08 23.92
CA ILE A 241 16.36 7.22 25.04
C ILE A 241 17.83 6.80 24.87
N LEU A 242 18.21 6.35 23.67
CA LEU A 242 19.59 5.93 23.38
C LEU A 242 20.56 7.12 23.42
N GLY A 243 20.19 8.27 22.86
CA GLY A 243 21.02 9.46 22.85
C GLY A 243 21.26 10.02 24.24
N PHE A 244 20.23 10.02 25.10
CA PHE A 244 20.40 10.35 26.51
C PHE A 244 21.33 9.35 27.21
N ALA A 245 21.24 8.06 26.86
CA ALA A 245 22.09 7.03 27.42
C ALA A 245 23.55 7.08 27.00
N SER A 246 23.84 7.57 25.80
CA SER A 246 25.22 7.77 25.35
C SER A 246 25.88 9.01 25.94
N PHE A 247 25.11 9.94 26.51
CA PHE A 247 25.64 11.17 27.11
C PHE A 247 25.87 11.06 28.62
N ALA A 248 25.18 10.12 29.28
CA ALA A 248 25.30 9.83 30.71
C ALA A 248 26.52 8.97 31.03
#